data_AF-M2YS40-F1
#
_entry.id   AF-M2YS40-F1
#
_cell.length_a   1.000
_cell.length_b   1.000
_cell.length_c   1.000
_cell.angle_alpha   90.00
_cell.angle_beta   90.00
_cell.angle_gamma   90.00
#
_symmetry.space_group_name_H-M   'P 1'
#
loop_
_entity.id
_entity.type
_entity.pdbx_description
1 polymer ?
#
loop_
_entity_poly.entity_id
_entity_poly.type
_entity_poly.pdbx_seq_one_letter_code
_entity_poly.pdbx_strand_id
1 'polypeptide(L)'
;MITDYRRVMALVPKVDLSTSDDGDHTQLAHAVDEALTRGGFLQVVGHGIPQATIDDMLHVLYLVFNEDYAGTSGPELVRSDLSAEAIRPARIVHRLSPDDSEVTGLLSLMLLTDARRPARMGPDGAAREW
;
A
#
# COMPACT_ATOMS: atom_id res chain seq x y z
N MET A 1 24.30 3.78 3.33
CA MET A 1 23.99 3.45 4.74
C MET A 1 22.55 2.93 4.75
N ILE A 2 22.35 1.63 4.47
CA ILE A 2 21.02 1.03 4.36
C ILE A 2 20.64 0.58 5.76
N THR A 3 19.71 1.30 6.40
CA THR A 3 19.14 0.92 7.70
C THR A 3 18.54 -0.47 7.58
N ASP A 4 18.92 -1.37 8.50
CA ASP A 4 18.41 -2.74 8.59
C ASP A 4 16.91 -2.71 8.94
N TYR A 5 16.07 -2.65 7.90
CA TYR A 5 14.61 -2.56 8.00
C TYR A 5 13.99 -3.78 8.70
N ARG A 6 14.64 -4.95 8.63
CA ARG A 6 14.22 -6.14 9.38
C ARG A 6 14.28 -5.90 10.89
N ARG A 7 15.31 -5.21 11.37
CA ARG A 7 15.40 -4.79 12.78
C ARG A 7 14.35 -3.75 13.16
N VAL A 8 14.00 -2.83 12.25
CA VAL A 8 12.98 -1.80 12.51
C VAL A 8 11.57 -2.40 12.59
N MET A 9 11.22 -3.30 11.67
CA MET A 9 9.91 -3.99 11.71
C MET A 9 9.80 -4.95 12.91
N ALA A 10 10.90 -5.56 13.36
CA ALA A 10 10.92 -6.38 14.56
C ALA A 10 10.68 -5.56 15.86
N LEU A 11 10.83 -4.24 15.81
CA LEU A 11 10.57 -3.34 16.94
C LEU A 11 9.13 -2.84 17.01
N VAL A 12 8.33 -3.03 15.95
CA VAL A 12 6.91 -2.64 15.96
C VAL A 12 6.13 -3.66 16.80
N PRO A 13 5.45 -3.23 17.88
CA PRO A 13 4.65 -4.13 18.69
C PRO A 13 3.57 -4.82 17.86
N LYS A 14 3.37 -6.12 18.07
CA LYS A 14 2.30 -6.89 17.42
C LYS A 14 1.17 -7.11 18.41
N VAL A 15 -0.04 -6.79 17.98
CA VAL A 15 -1.28 -7.07 18.72
C VAL A 15 -2.04 -8.14 17.95
N ASP A 16 -2.19 -9.31 18.57
CA ASP A 16 -2.87 -10.46 17.97
C ASP A 16 -4.34 -10.46 18.38
N LEU A 17 -5.23 -10.23 17.42
CA LEU A 17 -6.67 -10.21 17.68
C LEU A 17 -7.24 -11.62 17.89
N SER A 18 -6.51 -12.67 17.53
CA SER A 18 -6.95 -14.06 17.74
C SER A 18 -6.82 -14.51 19.19
N THR A 19 -6.10 -13.75 20.03
CA THR A 19 -5.93 -14.09 21.46
C THR A 19 -7.07 -13.55 22.34
N SER A 20 -8.00 -12.77 21.78
CA SER A 20 -9.16 -12.30 22.51
C SER A 20 -10.23 -13.37 22.49
N ASP A 21 -10.55 -13.91 23.66
CA ASP A 21 -11.74 -14.74 23.84
C ASP A 21 -13.00 -13.85 23.68
N ASP A 22 -14.16 -14.49 23.46
CA ASP A 22 -15.43 -13.94 22.93
C ASP A 22 -16.15 -12.92 23.87
N GLY A 23 -15.39 -12.01 24.49
CA GLY A 23 -15.86 -10.96 25.39
C GLY A 23 -14.76 -10.23 26.17
N ASP A 24 -13.62 -10.85 26.49
CA ASP A 24 -12.57 -10.20 27.30
C ASP A 24 -11.50 -9.52 26.45
N HIS A 25 -11.72 -8.23 26.21
CA HIS A 25 -10.82 -7.37 25.44
C HIS A 25 -9.80 -6.63 26.32
N THR A 26 -9.74 -6.90 27.63
CA THR A 26 -8.90 -6.16 28.58
C THR A 26 -7.42 -6.32 28.24
N GLN A 27 -7.01 -7.53 27.87
CA GLN A 27 -5.63 -7.82 27.47
C GLN A 27 -5.27 -7.15 26.15
N LEU A 28 -6.20 -7.14 25.17
CA LEU A 28 -6.02 -6.42 23.91
C LEU A 28 -5.89 -4.91 24.13
N ALA A 29 -6.78 -4.33 24.94
CA ALA A 29 -6.76 -2.91 25.23
C ALA A 29 -5.45 -2.49 25.90
N HIS A 30 -4.96 -3.27 26.87
CA HIS A 30 -3.67 -3.03 27.51
C HIS A 30 -2.50 -3.15 26.52
N ALA A 31 -2.52 -4.16 25.65
CA ALA A 31 -1.47 -4.35 24.64
C ALA A 31 -1.45 -3.20 23.61
N VAL A 32 -2.63 -2.71 23.20
CA VAL A 32 -2.77 -1.56 22.31
C VAL A 32 -2.27 -0.28 22.98
N ASP A 33 -2.70 -0.01 24.21
CA ASP A 33 -2.30 1.18 24.97
C ASP A 33 -0.79 1.21 25.20
N GLU A 34 -0.20 0.08 25.59
CA GLU A 34 1.25 -0.06 25.76
C GLU A 34 2.00 0.19 24.43
N ALA A 35 1.53 -0.40 23.34
CA ALA A 35 2.14 -0.25 22.02
C ALA A 35 2.09 1.19 21.51
N LEU A 36 0.94 1.85 21.64
CA LEU A 36 0.76 3.24 21.24
C LEU A 36 1.59 4.19 22.12
N THR A 37 1.68 3.92 23.43
CA THR A 37 2.47 4.74 24.36
C THR A 37 3.97 4.60 24.11
N ARG A 38 4.48 3.41 23.79
CA ARG A 38 5.91 3.17 23.53
C ARG A 38 6.37 3.61 22.14
N GLY A 39 5.55 3.41 21.13
CA GLY A 39 5.99 3.50 19.73
C GLY A 39 5.10 4.35 18.82
N GLY A 40 3.89 4.71 19.25
CA GLY A 40 2.90 5.44 18.43
C GLY A 40 2.29 4.62 17.28
N PHE A 41 2.76 3.39 17.05
CA PHE A 41 2.28 2.50 16.01
C PHE A 41 2.41 1.04 16.45
N LEU A 42 1.56 0.19 15.87
CA LEU A 42 1.49 -1.25 16.13
C LEU A 42 1.10 -2.01 14.86
N GLN A 43 1.40 -3.30 14.82
CA GLN A 43 0.93 -4.22 13.79
C GLN A 43 -0.21 -5.08 14.35
N VAL A 44 -1.34 -5.11 13.67
CA VAL A 44 -2.45 -6.02 14.00
C VAL A 44 -2.23 -7.34 13.26
N VAL A 45 -2.29 -8.46 13.97
CA VAL A 45 -2.23 -9.82 13.42
C VAL A 45 -3.43 -10.63 13.91
N GLY A 46 -3.67 -11.80 13.32
CA GLY A 46 -4.82 -12.63 13.70
C GLY A 46 -6.18 -11.94 13.47
N HIS A 47 -6.24 -10.98 12.56
CA HIS A 47 -7.38 -10.08 12.34
C HIS A 47 -8.64 -10.74 11.75
N GLY A 48 -8.63 -12.04 11.46
CA GLY A 48 -9.79 -12.76 10.89
C GLY A 48 -10.13 -12.40 9.44
N ILE A 49 -9.53 -11.35 8.86
CA ILE A 49 -9.67 -11.02 7.44
C ILE A 49 -9.18 -12.20 6.58
N PRO A 50 -10.03 -12.78 5.71
CA PRO A 50 -9.62 -13.87 4.82
C PRO A 50 -8.53 -13.42 3.85
N GLN A 51 -7.58 -14.32 3.58
CA GLN A 51 -6.47 -14.02 2.65
C GLN A 51 -6.99 -13.64 1.26
N ALA A 52 -8.01 -14.33 0.76
CA ALA A 52 -8.63 -14.03 -0.53
C ALA A 52 -9.14 -12.58 -0.63
N THR A 53 -9.64 -12.00 0.47
CA THR A 53 -10.08 -10.60 0.48
C THR A 53 -8.90 -9.63 0.33
N ILE A 54 -7.75 -9.96 0.91
CA ILE A 54 -6.52 -9.18 0.76
C ILE A 54 -6.04 -9.27 -0.70
N ASP A 55 -6.05 -10.49 -1.27
CA ASP A 55 -5.64 -10.72 -2.66
C ASP A 55 -6.55 -9.98 -3.66
N ASP A 56 -7.86 -10.00 -3.44
CA ASP A 56 -8.84 -9.24 -4.23
C ASP A 56 -8.60 -7.72 -4.14
N MET A 57 -8.28 -7.21 -2.95
CA MET A 57 -7.94 -5.79 -2.77
C MET A 57 -6.67 -5.40 -3.53
N LEU A 58 -5.64 -6.25 -3.50
CA LEU A 58 -4.42 -6.03 -4.28
C LEU A 58 -4.71 -6.07 -5.79
N HIS A 59 -5.59 -6.97 -6.21
CA HIS A 59 -6.03 -7.07 -7.60
C HIS A 59 -6.83 -5.84 -8.04
N VAL A 60 -7.74 -5.33 -7.22
CA VAL A 60 -8.47 -4.08 -7.49
C VAL A 60 -7.53 -2.89 -7.53
N LEU A 61 -6.55 -2.80 -6.63
CA LEU A 61 -5.53 -1.75 -6.68
C LEU A 61 -4.72 -1.82 -7.97
N TYR A 62 -4.38 -3.03 -8.43
CA TYR A 62 -3.75 -3.25 -9.73
C TYR A 62 -4.65 -2.83 -10.89
N LEU A 63 -5.94 -3.16 -10.87
CA LEU A 63 -6.89 -2.81 -11.93
C LEU A 63 -7.15 -1.30 -11.98
N VAL A 64 -7.37 -0.65 -10.84
CA VAL A 64 -7.53 0.81 -10.75
C VAL A 64 -6.26 1.53 -11.23
N PHE A 65 -5.08 0.99 -10.92
CA PHE A 65 -3.84 1.48 -11.47
C PHE A 65 -3.76 1.32 -13.01
N ASN A 66 -4.28 0.22 -13.55
CA ASN A 66 -4.30 -0.02 -15.00
C ASN A 66 -5.45 0.68 -15.75
N GLU A 67 -6.55 1.06 -15.10
CA GLU A 67 -7.67 1.79 -15.71
C GLU A 67 -7.20 3.17 -16.24
N ASP A 68 -6.18 3.76 -15.60
CA ASP A 68 -5.49 4.98 -16.07
C ASP A 68 -4.72 4.75 -17.40
N TYR A 69 -4.50 3.49 -17.81
CA TYR A 69 -3.84 3.09 -19.05
C TYR A 69 -4.81 2.98 -20.25
N ALA A 70 -6.11 2.77 -20.01
CA ALA A 70 -7.09 2.47 -21.06
C ALA A 70 -7.77 3.70 -21.69
N GLY A 71 -7.54 4.91 -21.17
CA GLY A 71 -7.93 6.14 -21.86
C GLY A 71 -9.44 6.37 -22.03
N THR A 72 -10.30 5.75 -21.21
CA THR A 72 -11.75 6.00 -21.24
C THR A 72 -12.17 7.05 -20.20
N SER A 73 -12.36 8.30 -20.68
CA SER A 73 -13.07 9.45 -20.05
C SER A 73 -12.23 10.44 -19.21
N GLY A 74 -12.11 11.70 -19.67
CA GLY A 74 -11.35 12.83 -19.06
C GLY A 74 -11.98 13.43 -17.78
N PRO A 75 -11.57 14.61 -17.25
CA PRO A 75 -10.55 15.58 -17.68
C PRO A 75 -9.23 15.49 -16.86
N GLU A 76 -8.15 15.91 -17.49
CA GLU A 76 -6.72 15.70 -17.19
C GLU A 76 -6.19 15.94 -15.76
N LEU A 77 -6.94 16.64 -14.90
CA LEU A 77 -6.42 17.12 -13.60
C LEU A 77 -6.66 16.14 -12.45
N VAL A 78 -7.67 15.26 -12.53
CA VAL A 78 -7.98 14.28 -11.47
C VAL A 78 -7.05 13.06 -11.53
N ARG A 79 -6.38 12.83 -12.66
CA ARG A 79 -5.58 11.63 -12.92
C ARG A 79 -4.16 11.68 -12.34
N SER A 80 -3.59 12.86 -12.08
CA SER A 80 -2.24 12.96 -11.51
C SER A 80 -2.22 12.57 -10.02
N ASP A 81 -3.24 13.03 -9.28
CA ASP A 81 -3.39 12.73 -7.87
C ASP A 81 -3.76 11.25 -7.65
N LEU A 82 -4.51 10.64 -8.56
CA LEU A 82 -4.94 9.25 -8.41
C LEU A 82 -3.81 8.25 -8.60
N SER A 83 -2.92 8.44 -9.59
CA SER A 83 -1.74 7.58 -9.77
C SER A 83 -0.75 7.76 -8.61
N ALA A 84 -0.56 9.00 -8.15
CA ALA A 84 0.25 9.28 -6.95
C ALA A 84 -0.33 8.62 -5.70
N GLU A 85 -1.66 8.66 -5.53
CA GLU A 85 -2.36 8.04 -4.43
C GLU A 85 -2.45 6.51 -4.57
N ALA A 86 -2.32 5.93 -5.76
CA ALA A 86 -2.18 4.47 -5.94
C ALA A 86 -0.75 3.99 -5.62
N ILE A 87 0.27 4.80 -5.93
CA ILE A 87 1.67 4.53 -5.58
C ILE A 87 1.87 4.59 -4.05
N ARG A 88 1.16 5.47 -3.34
CA ARG A 88 1.28 5.61 -1.88
C ARG A 88 1.02 4.30 -1.10
N PRO A 89 -0.10 3.58 -1.29
CA PRO A 89 -0.36 2.29 -0.66
C PRO A 89 0.52 1.18 -1.23
N ALA A 90 0.85 1.16 -2.53
CA ALA A 90 1.79 0.18 -3.06
C ALA A 90 3.18 0.29 -2.37
N ARG A 91 3.63 1.51 -2.05
CA ARG A 91 4.81 1.73 -1.23
C ARG A 91 4.63 1.29 0.23
N ILE A 92 3.42 1.36 0.80
CA ILE A 92 3.13 0.80 2.14
C ILE A 92 3.23 -0.72 2.09
N VAL A 93 2.59 -1.37 1.13
CA VAL A 93 2.60 -2.83 0.96
C VAL A 93 4.02 -3.33 0.73
N HIS A 94 4.80 -2.68 -0.14
CA HIS A 94 6.22 -2.99 -0.34
C HIS A 94 7.06 -2.78 0.93
N ARG A 95 6.74 -1.78 1.76
CA ARG A 95 7.42 -1.61 3.06
C ARG A 95 7.10 -2.74 4.03
N LEU A 96 5.92 -3.34 3.93
CA LEU A 96 5.48 -4.46 4.76
C LEU A 96 5.97 -5.82 4.24
N SER A 97 6.19 -5.97 2.93
CA SER A 97 6.64 -7.20 2.28
C SER A 97 7.70 -6.96 1.19
N PRO A 98 8.95 -6.61 1.57
CA PRO A 98 10.00 -6.25 0.61
C PRO A 98 10.65 -7.45 -0.09
N ASP A 99 10.53 -8.67 0.46
CA ASP A 99 11.08 -9.90 -0.12
C ASP A 99 10.09 -10.55 -1.11
N ASP A 100 8.88 -10.01 -1.21
CA ASP A 100 7.85 -10.47 -2.14
C ASP A 100 8.15 -9.92 -3.54
N SER A 101 8.50 -10.84 -4.45
CA SER A 101 8.84 -10.50 -5.82
C SER A 101 7.66 -9.93 -6.61
N GLU A 102 6.43 -10.29 -6.27
CA GLU A 102 5.23 -9.77 -6.94
C GLU A 102 4.96 -8.33 -6.50
N VAL A 103 5.03 -8.05 -5.20
CA VAL A 103 4.89 -6.68 -4.66
C VAL A 103 6.00 -5.76 -5.19
N THR A 104 7.23 -6.28 -5.25
CA THR A 104 8.39 -5.54 -5.77
C THR A 104 8.26 -5.28 -7.27
N GLY A 105 7.85 -6.29 -8.05
CA GLY A 105 7.61 -6.16 -9.48
C GLY A 105 6.49 -5.16 -9.79
N LEU A 106 5.39 -5.22 -9.04
CA LEU A 106 4.26 -4.32 -9.17
C LEU A 106 4.65 -2.87 -8.88
N LEU A 107 5.28 -2.58 -7.74
CA LEU A 107 5.70 -1.21 -7.42
C LEU A 107 6.72 -0.69 -8.45
N SER A 108 7.64 -1.54 -8.91
CA SER A 108 8.61 -1.15 -9.94
C SER A 108 7.95 -0.77 -11.27
N LEU A 109 6.94 -1.55 -11.70
CA LEU A 109 6.16 -1.25 -12.89
C LEU A 109 5.38 0.05 -12.73
N MET A 110 4.76 0.28 -11.57
CA MET A 110 4.02 1.50 -11.27
C MET A 110 4.92 2.75 -11.35
N LEU A 111 6.10 2.69 -10.73
CA LEU A 111 7.07 3.80 -10.73
C LEU A 111 7.67 4.06 -12.11
N LEU A 112 7.98 3.01 -12.88
CA LEU A 112 8.48 3.14 -14.26
C LEU A 112 7.44 3.80 -15.18
N THR A 113 6.16 3.50 -14.96
CA THR A 113 5.05 4.02 -15.75
C THR A 113 4.79 5.48 -15.42
N ASP A 114 4.75 5.84 -14.13
CA ASP A 114 4.60 7.22 -13.66
C ASP A 114 5.76 8.12 -14.10
N ALA A 115 7.01 7.65 -14.00
CA ALA A 115 8.19 8.42 -14.42
C ALA A 115 8.22 8.74 -15.93
N ARG A 116 7.53 7.94 -16.77
CA ARG A 116 7.41 8.17 -18.21
C ARG A 116 6.25 9.08 -18.59
N ARG A 117 5.35 9.40 -17.65
CA ARG A 117 4.18 10.23 -17.87
C ARG A 117 4.52 11.65 -18.37
N PRO A 118 5.50 12.37 -17.78
CA PRO A 118 5.83 13.74 -18.23
C PRO A 118 6.32 13.80 -19.68
N ALA A 119 6.93 12.72 -20.18
CA ALA A 119 7.42 12.63 -21.56
C ALA A 119 6.29 12.40 -22.60
N ARG A 120 5.08 12.09 -22.16
CA ARG A 120 3.90 11.81 -23.02
C ARG A 120 2.94 12.99 -23.14
N MET A 121 3.06 13.98 -22.25
CA MET A 121 2.31 15.22 -22.30
C MET A 121 3.04 16.18 -23.26
N GLY A 122 2.35 16.66 -24.29
CA GLY A 122 2.84 17.79 -25.08
C GLY A 122 2.93 19.08 -24.23
N PRO A 123 3.50 20.18 -24.75
CA PRO A 123 3.53 21.48 -24.06
C PRO A 123 2.15 21.97 -23.61
N ASP A 124 1.10 21.41 -24.20
CA ASP A 124 -0.30 21.83 -24.05
C ASP A 124 -1.15 20.81 -23.26
N GLY A 125 -0.53 19.78 -22.64
CA GLY A 125 -1.23 18.73 -21.88
C GLY A 125 -1.76 17.56 -22.72
N ALA A 126 -2.07 17.78 -23.99
CA ALA A 126 -2.56 16.71 -24.87
C ALA A 126 -1.55 15.54 -25.01
N ALA A 127 -2.06 14.31 -24.93
CA ALA A 127 -1.31 13.11 -25.28
C ALA A 127 -0.89 13.21 -26.76
N ARG A 128 0.40 13.01 -27.06
CA ARG A 128 0.91 13.10 -28.44
C ARG A 128 0.21 12.06 -29.32
N GLU A 129 -0.60 12.55 -30.25
CA GLU A 129 -1.32 11.78 -31.26
C GLU A 129 -0.33 11.31 -32.34
N TRP A 130 -0.45 10.04 -32.78
CA TRP A 130 0.20 9.51 -33.99
C TRP A 130 -0.78 9.60 -35.16
#